data_AF-A0A7W0KPE3-F1
#
_entry.id   AF-A0A7W0KPE3-F1
#
_cell.length_a   1.000
_cell.length_b   1.000
_cell.length_c   1.000
_cell.angle_alpha   90.00
_cell.angle_beta   90.00
_cell.angle_gamma   90.00
#
_symmetry.space_group_name_H-M   'P 1'
#
loop_
_entity.id
_entity.type
_entity.pdbx_description
1 polymer ?
#
loop_
_entity_poly.entity_id
_entity_poly.type
_entity_poly.pdbx_seq_one_letter_code
_entity_poly.pdbx_strand_id
1 'polypeptide(L)' 'MITCVVEYTIDPEKIEPFEQFARAWIELVNRHGGEHHGYFMPSEGASDRALALFSFPSLAAYEEYR' A
#
# COMPACT_ATOMS: atom_id res chain seq x y z
N MET A 1 4.80 -1.77 -17.59
CA MET A 1 4.87 -1.72 -16.12
C MET A 1 4.16 -0.47 -15.65
N ILE A 2 3.29 -0.59 -14.66
CA ILE A 2 2.61 0.54 -14.01
C ILE A 2 2.87 0.48 -12.50
N THR A 3 2.79 1.63 -11.83
CA THR A 3 2.84 1.71 -10.37
C THR A 3 1.57 2.42 -9.90
N CYS A 4 0.82 1.75 -9.03
CA CYS A 4 -0.31 2.33 -8.35
C CYS A 4 0.18 3.04 -7.10
N VAL A 5 -0.39 4.22 -6.82
CA VAL A 5 -0.11 5.02 -5.63
C VAL A 5 -1.43 5.20 -4.90
N VAL A 6 -1.50 4.76 -3.66
CA VAL A 6 -2.67 4.95 -2.79
C VAL A 6 -2.29 5.86 -1.64
N GLU A 7 -3.04 6.95 -1.48
CA GLU A 7 -2.92 7.85 -0.35
C GLU A 7 -3.95 7.48 0.72
N TYR A 8 -3.49 7.36 1.96
CA TYR A 8 -4.34 7.14 3.12
C TYR A 8 -4.29 8.35 4.05
N THR A 9 -5.46 8.74 4.55
CA THR A 9 -5.58 9.54 5.78
C THR A 9 -5.93 8.57 6.91
N ILE A 10 -5.06 8.50 7.91
CA ILE A 10 -5.09 7.54 9.01
C ILE A 10 -5.42 8.28 10.29
N ASP A 11 -6.38 7.75 11.04
CA ASP A 11 -6.60 8.15 12.42
C ASP A 11 -5.33 7.87 13.25
N PRO A 12 -4.68 8.88 13.87
CA PRO A 12 -3.43 8.70 14.61
C PRO A 12 -3.52 7.65 15.74
N GLU A 13 -4.71 7.42 16.30
CA GLU A 13 -4.93 6.39 17.32
C GLU A 13 -4.98 4.97 16.75
N LYS A 14 -5.01 4.83 15.41
CA LYS A 14 -5.13 3.55 14.69
C LYS A 14 -3.92 3.22 13.82
N ILE A 15 -2.78 3.85 14.08
CA ILE A 15 -1.52 3.57 13.35
C ILE A 15 -1.13 2.09 13.51
N GLU A 16 -1.15 1.54 14.72
CA GLU A 16 -0.76 0.14 14.95
C GLU A 16 -1.69 -0.87 14.23
N PRO A 17 -3.03 -0.78 14.34
CA PRO A 17 -3.93 -1.58 13.50
C PRO A 17 -3.69 -1.41 11.99
N PHE A 18 -3.38 -0.19 11.54
CA PHE A 18 -3.08 0.07 10.14
C PHE A 18 -1.79 -0.61 9.68
N GLU A 19 -0.74 -0.63 10.50
CA GLU A 19 0.50 -1.37 10.20
C GLU A 19 0.27 -2.87 10.05
N GLN A 20 -0.60 -3.45 10.87
CA GLN A 20 -0.96 -4.87 10.75
C GLN A 20 -1.68 -5.15 9.43
N PHE A 21 -2.65 -4.31 9.07
CA PHE A 21 -3.32 -4.35 7.77
C PHE A 21 -2.31 -4.21 6.61
N ALA A 22 -1.40 -3.25 6.70
CA ALA A 22 -0.39 -2.97 5.68
C ALA A 22 0.51 -4.18 5.41
N ARG A 23 0.99 -4.86 6.46
CA ARG A 23 1.81 -6.07 6.33
C ARG A 23 1.05 -7.20 5.64
N ALA A 24 -0.22 -7.42 6.01
CA ALA A 24 -1.05 -8.43 5.35
C ALA A 24 -1.30 -8.09 3.88
N TRP A 25 -1.48 -6.82 3.53
CA TRP A 25 -1.72 -6.40 2.16
C TRP A 25 -0.48 -6.53 1.27
N ILE A 26 0.72 -6.24 1.80
CA ILE A 26 2.01 -6.51 1.12
C ILE A 26 2.06 -7.98 0.65
N GLU A 27 1.75 -8.92 1.56
CA GLU A 27 1.75 -10.35 1.23
C GLU A 27 0.69 -10.72 0.20
N LEU A 28 -0.48 -10.07 0.22
CA LEU A 28 -1.54 -10.33 -0.76
C LEU A 28 -1.15 -9.83 -2.14
N VAL A 29 -0.66 -8.60 -2.28
CA VAL A 29 -0.21 -8.06 -3.57
C VAL A 29 0.90 -8.93 -4.16
N ASN A 30 1.90 -9.29 -3.35
CA ASN A 30 3.01 -10.13 -3.80
C ASN A 30 2.56 -11.54 -4.24
N ARG A 31 1.54 -12.10 -3.58
CA ARG A 31 0.98 -13.42 -3.96
C ARG A 31 0.17 -13.38 -5.26
N HIS A 32 -0.41 -12.25 -5.62
CA HIS A 32 -1.29 -12.11 -6.78
C HIS A 32 -0.60 -11.44 -7.98
N GLY A 33 0.73 -11.57 -8.08
CA GLY A 33 1.51 -11.13 -9.24
C GLY A 33 1.84 -9.63 -9.26
N GLY A 34 1.56 -8.90 -8.19
CA GLY A 34 2.06 -7.55 -7.97
C GLY A 34 3.41 -7.55 -7.24
N GLU A 35 4.09 -6.41 -7.28
CA GLU A 35 5.26 -6.14 -6.44
C GLU A 35 4.94 -4.97 -5.51
N HIS A 36 4.81 -5.23 -4.21
CA HIS A 36 4.53 -4.19 -3.23
C HIS A 36 5.83 -3.52 -2.76
N HIS A 37 5.94 -2.21 -2.93
CA HIS A 37 7.13 -1.39 -2.60
C HIS A 37 7.18 -0.93 -1.15
N GLY A 38 6.07 -1.10 -0.44
CA GLY A 38 5.96 -0.85 1.00
C GLY A 38 4.92 0.22 1.31
N TYR A 39 4.72 0.40 2.60
CA TYR A 39 3.95 1.50 3.14
C TYR A 39 4.92 2.54 3.71
N PHE A 40 4.75 3.79 3.29
CA PHE A 40 5.49 4.93 3.79
C PHE A 40 4.65 5.58 4.87
N MET A 41 4.97 5.27 6.12
CA MET A 41 4.23 5.68 7.30
C MET A 41 4.60 7.10 7.75
N PRO A 42 3.73 7.79 8.52
CA PRO A 42 4.05 9.07 9.12
C PRO A 42 5.28 8.94 10.03
N SER A 43 6.29 9.80 9.85
CA SER A 43 7.45 9.89 10.74
C SER A 43 7.80 11.33 11.09
N GLU A 44 7.80 12.23 10.10
CA GLU A 44 8.03 13.66 10.25
C GLU A 44 7.06 14.43 9.34
N GLY A 45 6.40 15.48 9.84
CA GLY A 45 5.38 16.23 9.11
C GLY A 45 3.95 15.81 9.48
N ALA A 46 3.09 15.59 8.49
CA ALA A 46 1.68 15.22 8.71
C ALA A 46 1.58 13.86 9.40
N SER A 47 1.05 13.82 10.62
CA SER A 47 0.99 12.62 11.47
C SER A 47 -0.08 11.60 11.06
N ASP A 48 -0.87 11.93 10.04
CA ASP A 48 -2.06 11.19 9.61
C ASP A 48 -1.98 10.74 8.14
N ARG A 49 -0.87 10.95 7.42
CA ARG A 49 -0.76 10.58 6.00
C ARG A 49 0.19 9.41 5.78
N ALA A 50 -0.26 8.41 5.02
CA ALA A 50 0.60 7.34 4.52
C ALA A 50 0.41 7.10 3.03
N LEU A 51 1.43 6.52 2.40
CA LEU A 51 1.40 6.09 1.00
C LEU A 51 1.63 4.60 0.91
N ALA A 52 0.94 3.95 -0.02
CA ALA A 52 1.27 2.59 -0.45
C ALA A 52 1.54 2.58 -1.96
N LEU A 53 2.66 1.97 -2.33
CA LEU A 53 3.09 1.85 -3.72
C LEU A 53 3.22 0.39 -4.08
N PHE A 54 2.69 0.01 -5.24
CA PHE A 54 2.84 -1.34 -5.78
C PHE A 54 2.75 -1.35 -7.30
N SER A 55 3.48 -2.26 -7.93
CA SER A 55 3.62 -2.35 -9.38
C SER A 55 3.03 -3.62 -9.96
N PHE A 56 2.52 -3.49 -11.18
CA PHE A 56 2.10 -4.61 -12.02
C PHE A 56 2.74 -4.49 -13.42
N PRO A 57 2.91 -5.61 -14.16
CA PRO A 57 3.50 -5.59 -15.50
C PRO A 57 2.72 -4.73 -16.50
N SER A 58 1.39 -4.65 -16.37
CA SER A 58 0.49 -3.89 -17.24
C SER A 58 -0.77 -3.45 -16.48
N LEU A 59 -1.57 -2.56 -17.09
CA LEU A 59 -2.88 -2.19 -16.56
C LEU A 59 -3.83 -3.38 -16.50
N ALA A 60 -3.83 -4.23 -17.53
CA ALA A 60 -4.66 -5.44 -17.56
C ALA A 60 -4.36 -6.39 -16.39
N ALA A 61 -3.07 -6.61 -16.07
CA ALA A 61 -2.69 -7.44 -14.92
C ALA A 61 -3.15 -6.83 -13.57
N TYR A 62 -3.16 -5.51 -13.46
CA TYR A 62 -3.72 -4.83 -12.28
C TYR A 62 -5.26 -4.97 -12.20
N GLU A 63 -5.96 -4.92 -13.34
CA GLU A 63 -7.41 -5.09 -13.39
C GLU A 63 -7.85 -6.51 -13.02
N GLU A 64 -7.06 -7.54 -13.32
CA GLU A 64 -7.32 -8.92 -12.89
C GLU A 64 -7.14 -9.11 -11.37
N TYR A 65 -6.25 -8.33 -10.75
CA TYR A 65 -6.00 -8.36 -9.31
C TYR A 65 -7.09 -7.65 -8.48
N ARG A 66 -7.67 -6.57 -9.03
CA ARG A 66 -8.60 -5.66 -8.33
C ARG A 66 -9.98 -6.25 -8.06
#